data_AF-A0A368MFV0-F1
#
_entry.id   AF-A0A368MFV0-F1
#
_cell.length_a   1.000
_cell.length_b   1.000
_cell.length_c   1.000
_cell.angle_alpha   90.00
_cell.angle_beta   90.00
_cell.angle_gamma   90.00
#
_symmetry.space_group_name_H-M   'P 1'
#
loop_
_entity.id
_entity.type
_entity.pdbx_description
1 polymer ?
#
loop_
_entity_poly.entity_id
_entity_poly.type
_entity_poly.pdbx_seq_one_letter_code
_entity_poly.pdbx_strand_id
1 'polypeptide(L)'
;MPLLLAIQCDDDVTEETYYIEGKWLLANAGGSELPPNTMYEFKDGLRYIYYCGDDETTNCDDAYWSALETSEAIPNPDTFSFEPNVLIIDGDMLFNIEFDCNGDVVNVIFPDSVWQWWRIGTSPTDCE
;
A
#
# COMPACT_ATOMS: atom_id res chain seq x y z
N MET A 1 47.00 34.56 9.22
CA MET A 1 46.07 33.68 8.48
C MET A 1 45.69 32.53 9.39
N PRO A 2 44.41 32.40 9.75
CA PRO A 2 43.81 31.09 9.92
C PRO A 2 42.71 30.87 8.87
N LEU A 3 42.58 29.59 8.58
CA LEU A 3 41.85 28.90 7.54
C LEU A 3 40.33 28.99 7.73
N LEU A 4 39.64 29.04 6.60
CA LEU A 4 38.19 28.96 6.41
C LEU A 4 37.64 27.58 6.81
N LEU A 5 36.47 27.51 7.45
CA LEU A 5 35.47 26.48 7.12
C LEU A 5 34.06 27.02 7.42
N ALA A 6 33.33 27.34 6.36
CA ALA A 6 31.89 27.45 6.40
C ALA A 6 31.32 26.03 6.43
N ILE A 7 30.52 25.70 7.45
CA ILE A 7 29.60 24.57 7.41
C ILE A 7 28.21 25.17 7.41
N GLN A 8 27.61 25.14 6.23
CA GLN A 8 26.20 25.33 5.99
C GLN A 8 25.56 23.98 6.32
N CYS A 9 24.73 23.89 7.36
CA CYS A 9 23.80 22.79 7.51
C CYS A 9 22.52 23.21 6.77
N ASP A 10 22.44 22.91 5.48
CA ASP A 10 21.15 22.65 4.86
C ASP A 10 20.81 21.21 5.25
N ASP A 11 20.06 21.06 6.35
CA ASP A 11 19.25 19.88 6.61
C ASP A 11 18.07 19.98 5.63
N ASP A 12 18.30 19.59 4.37
CA ASP A 12 17.23 19.33 3.42
C ASP A 12 16.58 18.02 3.89
N VAL A 13 15.67 18.11 4.86
CA VAL A 13 14.77 17.02 5.22
C VAL A 13 13.90 16.81 4.00
N THR A 14 14.34 15.93 3.10
CA THR A 14 13.49 15.39 2.07
C THR A 14 12.45 14.51 2.77
N GLU A 15 11.31 15.09 3.13
CA GLU A 15 10.13 14.31 3.50
C GLU A 15 9.81 13.44 2.27
N GLU A 16 10.18 12.15 2.33
CA GLU A 16 9.85 11.19 1.28
C GLU A 16 8.32 11.13 1.17
N THR A 17 7.76 11.77 0.15
CA THR A 17 6.32 11.75 -0.09
C THR A 17 5.97 10.47 -0.83
N TYR A 18 5.42 9.50 -0.11
CA TYR A 18 4.86 8.29 -0.70
C TYR A 18 3.43 8.51 -1.19
N TYR A 19 3.05 7.78 -2.24
CA TYR A 19 1.72 7.84 -2.85
C TYR A 19 1.02 6.49 -2.72
N ILE A 20 -0.29 6.54 -2.41
CA ILE A 20 -1.12 5.34 -2.28
C ILE A 20 -1.50 4.71 -3.63
N GLU A 21 -1.30 5.43 -4.73
CA GLU A 21 -1.53 4.94 -6.10
C GLU A 21 -0.82 3.61 -6.38
N GLY A 22 -1.49 2.73 -7.11
CA GLY A 22 -1.01 1.40 -7.46
C GLY A 22 -1.76 0.25 -6.79
N LYS A 23 -1.21 -0.95 -6.93
CA LYS A 23 -1.81 -2.22 -6.49
C LYS A 23 -1.20 -2.69 -5.17
N TRP A 24 -2.07 -3.15 -4.27
CA TRP A 24 -1.74 -3.54 -2.90
C TRP A 24 -2.43 -4.84 -2.52
N LEU A 25 -1.65 -5.82 -2.08
CA LEU A 25 -2.10 -7.09 -1.55
C LEU A 25 -2.33 -6.96 -0.05
N LEU A 26 -3.53 -7.31 0.39
CA LEU A 26 -3.89 -7.21 1.79
C LEU A 26 -3.37 -8.45 2.52
N ALA A 27 -2.58 -8.26 3.58
CA ALA A 27 -2.25 -9.35 4.48
C ALA A 27 -3.55 -9.97 4.97
N ASN A 28 -3.69 -11.29 4.83
CA ASN A 28 -4.87 -11.99 5.31
C ASN A 28 -5.01 -11.80 6.82
N ALA A 29 -6.24 -11.78 7.33
CA ALA A 29 -6.51 -11.72 8.77
C ALA A 29 -5.88 -12.90 9.57
N GLY A 30 -5.39 -13.94 8.89
CA GLY A 30 -4.61 -15.05 9.45
C GLY A 30 -3.08 -14.82 9.52
N GLY A 31 -2.59 -13.63 9.15
CA GLY A 31 -1.16 -13.28 9.13
C GLY A 31 -0.54 -13.33 7.73
N SER A 32 0.74 -12.94 7.63
CA SER A 32 1.57 -12.96 6.42
C SER A 32 1.81 -14.37 5.84
N GLU A 33 1.51 -15.41 6.60
CA GLU A 33 1.70 -16.83 6.24
C GLU A 33 0.63 -17.38 5.28
N LEU A 34 -0.48 -16.67 5.09
CA LEU A 34 -1.53 -17.06 4.15
C LEU A 34 -1.48 -16.16 2.91
N PRO A 35 -1.45 -16.74 1.69
CA PRO A 35 -1.37 -15.97 0.46
C PRO A 35 -2.55 -15.00 0.37
N PRO A 36 -2.34 -13.73 0.01
CA PRO A 36 -3.39 -12.72 -0.02
C PRO A 36 -4.52 -13.19 -0.92
N ASN A 37 -5.77 -13.01 -0.47
CA ASN A 37 -6.96 -13.32 -1.26
C ASN A 37 -7.62 -12.06 -1.85
N THR A 38 -7.16 -10.89 -1.44
CA THR A 38 -7.75 -9.58 -1.77
C THR A 38 -6.65 -8.62 -2.21
N MET A 39 -6.92 -7.90 -3.30
CA MET A 39 -6.08 -6.80 -3.78
C MET A 39 -6.90 -5.53 -3.91
N TYR A 40 -6.31 -4.40 -3.51
CA TYR A 40 -6.79 -3.06 -3.83
C TYR A 40 -5.92 -2.44 -4.93
N GLU A 41 -6.55 -1.79 -5.90
CA GLU A 41 -5.87 -0.89 -6.84
C GLU A 41 -6.42 0.52 -6.63
N PHE A 42 -5.55 1.45 -6.25
CA PHE A 42 -5.86 2.87 -6.20
C PHE A 42 -5.41 3.48 -7.51
N LYS A 43 -6.36 4.06 -8.25
CA LYS A 43 -6.13 4.63 -9.58
C LYS A 43 -7.11 5.75 -9.89
N ASP A 44 -6.58 6.91 -10.25
CA ASP A 44 -7.36 8.07 -10.72
C ASP A 44 -8.48 8.50 -9.74
N GLY A 45 -8.22 8.39 -8.42
CA GLY A 45 -9.20 8.71 -7.37
C GLY A 45 -10.28 7.64 -7.14
N LEU A 46 -10.13 6.45 -7.71
CA LEU A 46 -11.00 5.29 -7.48
C LEU A 46 -10.23 4.12 -6.85
N ARG A 47 -10.88 3.42 -5.92
CA ARG A 47 -10.41 2.18 -5.31
C ARG A 47 -11.13 1.00 -5.95
N TYR A 48 -10.38 0.21 -6.68
CA TYR A 48 -10.83 -1.05 -7.26
C TYR A 48 -10.50 -2.21 -6.34
N ILE A 49 -11.38 -3.20 -6.30
CA ILE A 49 -11.25 -4.38 -5.45
C ILE A 49 -11.24 -5.62 -6.32
N TYR A 50 -10.34 -6.53 -6.00
CA TYR A 50 -10.21 -7.83 -6.66
C TYR A 50 -10.19 -8.92 -5.60
N TYR A 51 -10.83 -10.04 -5.91
CA TYR A 51 -10.70 -11.26 -5.14
C TYR A 51 -10.06 -12.32 -6.02
N CYS A 52 -9.10 -13.03 -5.45
CA CYS A 52 -8.70 -14.30 -6.03
C CYS A 52 -9.78 -15.32 -5.68
N GLY A 53 -10.29 -16.04 -6.68
CA GLY A 53 -11.39 -16.98 -6.47
C GLY A 53 -10.98 -18.15 -5.57
N ASP A 54 -11.92 -18.64 -4.76
CA ASP A 54 -11.76 -19.79 -3.86
C ASP A 54 -11.63 -21.16 -4.58
N ASP A 55 -11.36 -21.18 -5.89
CA ASP A 55 -11.10 -22.44 -6.58
C ASP A 55 -9.69 -22.90 -6.21
N GLU A 56 -9.61 -24.10 -5.62
CA GLU A 56 -8.37 -24.81 -5.22
C GLU A 56 -7.29 -24.88 -6.32
N THR A 57 -7.64 -24.54 -7.56
CA THR A 57 -6.74 -24.50 -8.71
C THR A 57 -6.13 -23.11 -9.00
N THR A 58 -6.63 -22.04 -8.39
CA THR A 58 -6.14 -20.67 -8.64
C THR A 58 -4.98 -20.35 -7.72
N ASN A 59 -3.77 -20.28 -8.29
CA ASN A 59 -2.59 -19.83 -7.56
C ASN A 59 -2.56 -18.29 -7.58
N CYS A 60 -2.91 -17.67 -6.46
CA CYS A 60 -2.96 -16.21 -6.30
C CYS A 60 -1.56 -15.62 -6.06
N ASP A 61 -0.60 -15.94 -6.93
CA ASP A 61 0.78 -15.45 -6.84
C ASP A 61 0.94 -14.05 -7.44
N ASP A 62 2.14 -13.48 -7.32
CA ASP A 62 2.44 -12.14 -7.83
C ASP A 62 2.20 -12.01 -9.34
N ALA A 63 2.41 -13.08 -10.12
CA ALA A 63 2.19 -13.07 -11.57
C ALA A 63 0.69 -12.99 -11.88
N TYR A 64 -0.15 -13.71 -11.13
CA TYR A 64 -1.61 -13.59 -11.20
C TYR A 64 -2.06 -12.16 -10.90
N TRP A 65 -1.68 -11.60 -9.75
CA TRP A 65 -2.13 -10.27 -9.34
C TRP A 65 -1.63 -9.15 -10.27
N SER A 66 -0.38 -9.27 -10.75
CA SER A 66 0.20 -8.31 -11.67
C SER A 66 -0.54 -8.25 -13.00
N ALA A 67 -1.04 -9.40 -13.47
CA ALA A 67 -1.71 -9.54 -14.76
C ALA A 67 -3.15 -9.00 -14.79
N LEU A 68 -3.79 -8.80 -13.63
CA LEU A 68 -5.17 -8.31 -13.58
C LEU A 68 -5.30 -6.89 -14.12
N GLU A 69 -6.25 -6.67 -15.00
CA GLU A 69 -6.57 -5.35 -15.54
C GLU A 69 -7.73 -4.70 -14.77
N THR A 70 -7.80 -3.36 -14.74
CA THR A 70 -8.88 -2.60 -14.07
C THR A 70 -10.30 -3.04 -14.48
N SER A 71 -10.46 -3.57 -15.70
CA SER A 71 -11.75 -4.12 -16.18
C SER A 71 -12.19 -5.42 -15.50
N GLU A 72 -11.27 -6.11 -14.84
CA GLU A 72 -11.52 -7.37 -14.11
C GLU A 72 -11.86 -7.13 -12.64
N ALA A 73 -11.76 -5.88 -12.17
CA ALA A 73 -12.18 -5.48 -10.84
C ALA A 73 -13.69 -5.67 -10.63
N ILE A 74 -14.09 -5.77 -9.37
CA ILE A 74 -15.50 -5.75 -8.98
C ILE A 74 -16.14 -4.43 -9.48
N PRO A 75 -17.31 -4.50 -10.14
CA PRO A 75 -17.99 -3.30 -10.62
C PRO A 75 -18.36 -2.32 -9.50
N ASN A 76 -18.43 -1.03 -9.85
CA ASN A 76 -18.72 0.10 -8.95
C ASN A 76 -17.61 0.32 -7.91
N PRO A 77 -16.42 0.78 -8.34
CA PRO A 77 -15.35 1.13 -7.41
C PRO A 77 -15.76 2.29 -6.52
N ASP A 78 -15.21 2.32 -5.31
CA ASP A 78 -15.39 3.43 -4.37
C ASP A 78 -14.47 4.59 -4.75
N THR A 79 -14.86 5.81 -4.40
CA THR A 79 -13.94 6.95 -4.50
C THR A 79 -12.90 6.87 -3.39
N PHE A 80 -11.70 7.40 -3.65
CA PHE A 80 -10.72 7.63 -2.59
C PHE A 80 -10.05 8.99 -2.73
N SER A 81 -9.61 9.53 -1.61
CA SER A 81 -8.65 10.62 -1.57
C SER A 81 -7.56 10.31 -0.55
N PHE A 82 -6.38 10.85 -0.80
CA PHE A 82 -5.24 10.67 0.08
C PHE A 82 -4.70 12.05 0.48
N GLU A 83 -4.76 12.30 1.79
CA GLU A 83 -4.07 13.40 2.46
C GLU A 83 -2.89 12.81 3.24
N PRO A 84 -1.88 13.60 3.65
CA PRO A 84 -0.71 13.06 4.33
C PRO A 84 -1.09 12.10 5.47
N ASN A 85 -0.74 10.82 5.31
CA ASN A 85 -1.00 9.72 6.25
C ASN A 85 -2.49 9.43 6.54
N VAL A 86 -3.42 9.98 5.75
CA VAL A 86 -4.86 9.76 5.91
C VAL A 86 -5.46 9.33 4.58
N LEU A 87 -5.89 8.07 4.52
CA LEU A 87 -6.65 7.52 3.41
C LEU A 87 -8.15 7.67 3.70
N ILE A 88 -8.85 8.32 2.78
CA ILE A 88 -10.30 8.54 2.83
C ILE A 88 -10.95 7.70 1.73
N ILE A 89 -11.91 6.85 2.09
CA ILE A 89 -12.63 6.00 1.14
C ILE A 89 -14.11 6.38 1.20
N ASP A 90 -14.73 6.52 0.03
CA ASP A 90 -16.13 6.97 -0.16
C ASP A 90 -16.49 8.30 0.52
N GLY A 91 -15.47 9.08 0.92
CA GLY A 91 -15.61 10.38 1.56
C GLY A 91 -15.91 10.35 3.07
N ASP A 92 -16.10 9.19 3.69
CA ASP A 92 -16.45 9.08 5.11
C ASP A 92 -15.62 8.04 5.90
N MET A 93 -15.03 7.05 5.24
CA MET A 93 -14.18 6.06 5.88
C MET A 93 -12.74 6.58 5.96
N LEU A 94 -12.29 6.87 7.18
CA LEU A 94 -10.97 7.42 7.47
C LEU A 94 -10.03 6.35 8.02
N PHE A 95 -8.89 6.16 7.37
CA PHE A 95 -7.82 5.27 7.80
C PHE A 95 -6.54 6.06 8.00
N ASN A 96 -5.96 5.99 9.20
CA ASN A 96 -4.60 6.45 9.41
C ASN A 96 -3.65 5.41 8.83
N ILE A 97 -2.76 5.84 7.95
CA ILE A 97 -1.80 4.96 7.29
C ILE A 97 -0.39 5.50 7.42
N GLU A 98 0.57 4.60 7.57
CA GLU A 98 2.00 4.90 7.52
C GLU A 98 2.64 4.05 6.44
N PHE A 99 3.53 4.66 5.64
CA PHE A 99 4.33 3.93 4.67
C PHE A 99 5.60 3.41 5.33
N ASP A 100 5.97 2.19 4.98
CA ASP A 100 7.19 1.53 5.42
C ASP A 100 7.84 0.83 4.21
N CYS A 101 9.05 0.31 4.41
CA CYS A 101 9.84 -0.37 3.38
C CYS A 101 9.94 0.45 2.08
N ASN A 102 10.38 1.71 2.18
CA ASN A 102 10.51 2.65 1.07
C ASN A 102 9.19 2.88 0.29
N GLY A 103 8.05 2.78 0.95
CA GLY A 103 6.73 3.00 0.33
C GLY A 103 6.14 1.78 -0.36
N ASP A 104 6.71 0.60 -0.13
CA ASP A 104 6.19 -0.67 -0.63
C ASP A 104 5.26 -1.39 0.39
N VAL A 105 5.22 -0.89 1.63
CA VAL A 105 4.32 -1.38 2.68
C VAL A 105 3.47 -0.25 3.20
N VAL A 106 2.17 -0.51 3.38
CA VAL A 106 1.24 0.38 4.05
C VAL A 106 0.78 -0.27 5.35
N ASN A 107 1.05 0.39 6.47
CA ASN A 107 0.57 0.04 7.79
C ASN A 107 -0.71 0.83 8.06
N VAL A 108 -1.85 0.14 8.11
CA VAL A 108 -3.14 0.71 8.49
C VAL A 108 -3.31 0.59 9.99
N ILE A 109 -3.45 1.73 10.65
CA ILE A 109 -3.39 1.84 12.10
C ILE A 109 -4.79 1.82 12.68
N PHE A 110 -5.09 0.79 13.47
CA PHE A 110 -6.27 0.69 14.32
C PHE A 110 -5.89 0.84 15.79
N PRO A 111 -6.85 1.15 16.70
CA PRO A 111 -6.54 1.35 18.12
C PRO A 111 -5.81 0.17 18.79
N ASP A 112 -6.12 -1.07 18.39
CA ASP A 112 -5.61 -2.29 19.01
C ASP A 112 -4.84 -3.21 18.04
N SER A 113 -4.66 -2.81 16.78
CA SER A 113 -3.95 -3.63 15.78
C SER A 113 -3.43 -2.80 14.61
N VAL A 114 -2.48 -3.37 13.87
CA VAL A 114 -1.99 -2.81 12.60
C VAL A 114 -2.23 -3.85 11.51
N TRP A 115 -2.81 -3.42 10.40
CA TRP A 115 -2.99 -4.28 9.21
C TRP A 115 -2.03 -3.82 8.13
N GLN A 116 -1.40 -4.77 7.45
CA GLN A 116 -0.36 -4.46 6.46
C GLN A 116 -0.85 -4.75 5.06
N TRP A 117 -0.58 -3.84 4.15
CA TRP A 117 -0.77 -4.02 2.72
C TRP A 117 0.57 -3.90 2.02
N TRP A 118 0.82 -4.76 1.03
CA TRP A 118 2.11 -4.91 0.38
C TRP A 118 1.97 -4.62 -1.11
N ARG A 119 2.93 -3.93 -1.71
CA ARG A 119 3.00 -3.90 -3.18
C ARG A 119 3.27 -5.31 -3.71
N ILE A 120 2.74 -5.59 -4.90
CA ILE A 120 2.95 -6.88 -5.56
C ILE A 120 4.45 -7.06 -5.81
N GLY A 121 4.99 -8.24 -5.48
CA GLY A 121 6.42 -8.52 -5.58
C GLY A 121 7.25 -8.11 -4.37
N THR A 122 6.66 -7.46 -3.36
CA THR A 122 7.32 -7.19 -2.08
C THR A 122 7.14 -8.39 -1.15
N SER A 123 8.24 -9.05 -0.78
CA SER A 123 8.20 -10.13 0.21
C SER A 123 8.09 -9.55 1.62
N PRO A 124 7.23 -10.09 2.49
CA PRO A 124 7.19 -9.72 3.91
C PRO A 124 8.55 -9.81 4.60
N THR A 125 9.39 -10.78 4.21
CA THR A 125 10.72 -11.00 4.79
C THR A 125 11.76 -9.98 4.38
N ASP A 126 11.54 -9.24 3.30
CA ASP A 126 12.53 -8.30 2.76
C ASP A 126 12.49 -6.95 3.51
N CYS A 127 11.46 -6.75 4.32
CA CYS A 127 11.18 -5.51 5.04
C CYS A 127 11.22 -5.67 6.58
N GLU A 128 11.61 -6.84 7.10
CA GLU A 128 11.80 -7.12 8.54
C GLU A 128 13.23 -6.87 9.07
#